data_AF-A0A7X7DL36-F1
#
_entry.id   AF-A0A7X7DL36-F1
#
_cell.length_a   1.000
_cell.length_b   1.000
_cell.length_c   1.000
_cell.angle_alpha   90.00
_cell.angle_beta   90.00
_cell.angle_gamma   90.00
#
_symmetry.space_group_name_H-M   'P 1'
#
loop_
_entity.id
_entity.type
_entity.pdbx_description
1 polymer ?
#
loop_
_entity_poly.entity_id
_entity_poly.type
_entity_poly.pdbx_seq_one_letter_code
_entity_poly.pdbx_strand_id
1 'polypeptide(L)'
;MKFSHFLLIIGALIYPLTGAEKKSIELYRYLSGVILLDSQKNLSDSVKAVRYNELCTITGVKTSDAIALIDSYRNDPEKWKSVEDGIQKSMNTNDTLQNKK
;
A
#
# COMPACT_ATOMS: atom_id res chain seq x y z
N MET A 1 -38.34 -7.20 46.78
CA MET A 1 -38.14 -7.36 45.33
C MET A 1 -37.36 -6.14 44.83
N LYS A 2 -36.06 -6.29 44.54
CA LYS A 2 -35.19 -5.22 44.07
C LYS A 2 -34.86 -5.47 42.60
N PHE A 3 -35.32 -4.57 41.73
CA PHE A 3 -34.91 -4.50 40.33
C PHE A 3 -33.46 -4.03 40.29
N SER A 4 -32.55 -4.86 39.79
CA SER A 4 -31.17 -4.44 39.52
C SER A 4 -30.93 -4.52 38.02
N HIS A 5 -30.80 -3.34 37.43
CA HIS A 5 -30.50 -3.11 36.04
C HIS A 5 -29.03 -3.48 35.80
N PHE A 6 -28.75 -4.65 35.25
CA PHE A 6 -27.44 -4.95 34.67
C PHE A 6 -27.44 -4.58 33.19
N LEU A 7 -27.35 -3.28 32.94
CA LEU A 7 -26.97 -2.70 31.67
C LEU A 7 -25.43 -2.65 31.64
N LEU A 8 -24.79 -3.73 31.21
CA LEU A 8 -23.35 -3.73 30.92
C LEU A 8 -23.16 -3.68 29.41
N ILE A 9 -23.19 -2.43 28.93
CA ILE A 9 -22.36 -1.83 27.88
C ILE A 9 -21.57 -2.87 27.08
N ILE A 10 -22.14 -3.35 25.97
CA ILE A 10 -21.38 -3.95 24.88
C ILE A 10 -20.66 -2.78 24.21
N GLY A 11 -19.50 -2.42 24.74
CA GLY A 11 -18.59 -1.47 24.15
C GLY A 11 -18.08 -2.06 22.84
N ALA A 12 -18.73 -1.71 21.74
CA ALA A 12 -18.22 -1.95 20.41
C ALA A 12 -16.84 -1.26 20.30
N LEU A 13 -15.77 -2.06 20.39
CA LEU A 13 -14.45 -1.66 19.93
C LEU A 13 -14.54 -1.46 18.42
N ILE A 14 -14.92 -0.26 18.01
CA ILE A 14 -14.74 0.22 16.64
C ILE A 14 -13.25 0.56 16.53
N TYR A 15 -12.41 -0.46 16.31
CA TYR A 15 -11.04 -0.22 15.87
C TYR A 15 -11.09 0.50 14.53
N PRO A 16 -10.35 1.61 14.34
CA PRO A 16 -10.22 2.26 13.04
C PRO A 16 -9.30 1.40 12.15
N LEU A 17 -9.82 0.27 11.67
CA LEU A 17 -9.11 -0.66 10.77
C LEU A 17 -8.82 -0.03 9.39
N THR A 18 -9.43 1.11 9.09
CA THR A 18 -9.40 1.75 7.77
C THR A 18 -8.08 2.47 7.45
N GLY A 19 -7.31 2.87 8.47
CA GLY A 19 -6.07 3.64 8.27
C GLY A 19 -4.87 2.80 7.83
N ALA A 20 -4.74 1.59 8.38
CA ALA A 20 -3.62 0.70 8.07
C ALA A 20 -3.74 0.07 6.68
N GLU A 21 -4.96 -0.29 6.28
CA GLU A 21 -5.24 -0.88 4.96
C GLU A 21 -5.06 0.13 3.82
N LYS A 22 -5.47 1.39 4.02
CA LYS A 22 -5.23 2.44 3.02
C LYS A 22 -3.73 2.68 2.80
N LYS A 23 -2.93 2.66 3.88
CA LYS A 23 -1.49 2.87 3.82
C LYS A 23 -0.77 1.74 3.05
N SER A 24 -1.22 0.49 3.19
CA SER A 24 -0.64 -0.63 2.44
C SER A 24 -0.98 -0.57 0.95
N ILE A 25 -2.19 -0.16 0.57
CA ILE A 25 -2.59 0.00 -0.83
C ILE A 25 -1.74 1.06 -1.55
N GLU A 26 -1.57 2.24 -0.95
CA GLU A 26 -0.77 3.31 -1.57
C GLU A 26 0.72 2.97 -1.66
N LEU A 27 1.22 2.23 -0.68
CA LEU A 27 2.56 1.66 -0.73
C LEU A 27 2.73 0.68 -1.90
N TYR A 28 1.78 -0.24 -2.11
CA TYR A 28 1.86 -1.19 -3.23
C TYR A 28 1.79 -0.45 -4.57
N ARG A 29 0.96 0.59 -4.68
CA ARG A 29 0.92 1.48 -5.86
C ARG A 29 2.26 2.18 -6.09
N TYR A 30 2.87 2.69 -5.02
CA TYR A 30 4.19 3.32 -5.09
C TYR A 30 5.24 2.34 -5.63
N LEU A 31 5.35 1.15 -5.02
CA LEU A 31 6.33 0.12 -5.40
C LEU A 31 6.12 -0.39 -6.83
N SER A 32 4.87 -0.57 -7.25
CA SER A 32 4.56 -0.91 -8.64
C SER A 32 4.95 0.18 -9.62
N GLY A 33 4.74 1.45 -9.27
CA GLY A 33 5.21 2.59 -10.05
C GLY A 33 6.73 2.62 -10.18
N VAL A 34 7.46 2.33 -9.09
CA VAL A 34 8.92 2.22 -9.10
C VAL A 34 9.38 1.13 -10.08
N ILE A 35 8.81 -0.07 -10.00
CA ILE A 35 9.16 -1.19 -10.89
C ILE A 35 8.87 -0.83 -12.36
N LEU A 36 7.71 -0.21 -12.63
CA LEU A 36 7.36 0.23 -13.97
C LEU A 36 8.35 1.25 -14.52
N LEU A 37 8.72 2.27 -13.73
CA LEU A 37 9.70 3.28 -14.16
C LEU A 37 11.09 2.69 -14.41
N ASP A 38 11.53 1.77 -13.57
CA ASP A 38 12.83 1.14 -13.71
C ASP A 38 12.91 0.27 -14.98
N SER A 39 11.81 -0.41 -15.32
CA SER A 39 11.69 -1.20 -16.55
C SER A 39 11.80 -0.37 -17.84
N GLN A 40 11.55 0.95 -17.78
CA GLN A 40 11.66 1.83 -18.94
C GLN A 40 13.12 2.18 -19.24
N LYS A 41 13.77 1.36 -20.07
CA LYS A 41 15.17 1.54 -20.50
C LYS A 41 15.41 2.80 -21.34
N ASN A 42 14.35 3.39 -21.90
CA ASN A 42 14.44 4.55 -22.80
C ASN A 42 14.29 5.90 -22.09
N LEU A 43 14.00 5.90 -20.78
CA LEU A 43 13.92 7.13 -20.01
C LEU A 43 15.28 7.49 -19.43
N SER A 44 15.68 8.74 -19.59
CA SER A 44 16.87 9.26 -18.92
C SER A 44 16.68 9.33 -17.41
N ASP A 45 17.78 9.27 -16.66
CA ASP A 45 17.76 9.31 -15.20
C ASP A 45 17.10 10.59 -14.66
N SER A 46 17.30 11.72 -15.35
CA SER A 46 16.62 12.98 -15.01
C SER A 46 15.11 12.87 -15.13
N VAL A 47 14.59 12.20 -16.16
CA VAL A 47 13.14 11.99 -16.33
C VAL A 47 12.63 11.01 -15.28
N LYS A 48 13.36 9.93 -15.02
CA LYS A 48 13.02 8.97 -13.95
C LYS A 48 12.91 9.67 -12.60
N ALA A 49 13.85 10.55 -12.25
CA ALA A 49 13.83 11.32 -11.00
C ALA A 49 12.57 12.19 -10.86
N VAL A 50 12.15 12.86 -11.94
CA VAL A 50 10.89 13.64 -11.94
C VAL A 50 9.69 12.71 -11.72
N ARG A 51 9.64 11.58 -12.42
CA ARG A 51 8.55 10.59 -12.27
C ARG A 51 8.51 9.98 -10.86
N TYR A 52 9.65 9.78 -10.22
CA TYR A 52 9.71 9.34 -8.83
C TYR A 52 9.08 10.35 -7.87
N ASN A 53 9.34 11.65 -8.05
CA ASN A 53 8.71 12.70 -7.25
C ASN A 53 7.19 12.77 -7.48
N GLU A 54 6.74 12.57 -8.71
CA GLU A 54 5.31 12.46 -9.03
C GLU A 54 4.66 11.26 -8.33
N LEU A 55 5.31 10.09 -8.33
CA LEU A 55 4.83 8.91 -7.61
C LEU A 55 4.67 9.16 -6.11
N CYS A 56 5.66 9.80 -5.47
CA CYS A 56 5.57 10.20 -4.06
C CYS A 56 4.38 11.14 -3.81
N THR A 57 4.11 12.06 -4.73
CA THR A 57 3.01 13.03 -4.62
C THR A 57 1.64 12.36 -4.76
N ILE A 58 1.48 11.44 -5.72
CA ILE A 58 0.21 10.75 -5.99
C ILE A 58 -0.15 9.79 -4.86
N THR A 59 0.83 9.01 -4.39
CA THR A 59 0.61 7.96 -3.37
C THR A 59 0.67 8.51 -1.94
N GLY A 60 1.27 9.69 -1.74
CA GLY A 60 1.57 10.23 -0.42
C GLY A 60 2.63 9.42 0.35
N VAL A 61 3.30 8.48 -0.32
CA VAL A 61 4.33 7.63 0.27
C VAL A 61 5.69 8.29 0.09
N LYS A 62 6.45 8.41 1.19
CA LYS A 62 7.85 8.82 1.12
C LYS A 62 8.72 7.62 0.78
N THR A 63 9.75 7.84 -0.03
CA THR A 63 10.74 6.80 -0.39
C THR A 63 11.38 6.17 0.85
N SER A 64 11.70 6.97 1.87
CA SER A 64 12.24 6.48 3.14
C SER A 64 11.33 5.46 3.82
N ASP A 65 10.02 5.69 3.77
CA ASP A 65 9.03 4.86 4.45
C ASP A 65 8.84 3.53 3.69
N ALA A 66 8.89 3.60 2.36
CA ALA A 66 8.87 2.41 1.51
C ALA A 66 10.12 1.53 1.74
N ILE A 67 11.31 2.14 1.80
CA ILE A 67 12.58 1.43 2.07
C ILE A 67 12.54 0.79 3.46
N ALA A 68 12.20 1.57 4.50
CA ALA A 68 12.15 1.07 5.87
C ALA A 68 11.19 -0.12 6.02
N LEU A 69 10.09 -0.12 5.28
CA LEU A 69 9.13 -1.21 5.31
C LEU A 69 9.61 -2.44 4.54
N ILE A 70 10.23 -2.28 3.36
CA ILE A 70 10.89 -3.39 2.67
C ILE A 70 11.96 -4.02 3.57
N ASP A 71 12.79 -3.18 4.19
CA ASP A 71 13.85 -3.64 5.08
C ASP A 71 13.30 -4.38 6.31
N SER A 72 12.14 -3.96 6.82
CA SER A 72 11.46 -4.66 7.93
C SER A 72 11.03 -6.09 7.58
N TYR A 73 10.86 -6.40 6.30
CA TYR A 73 10.48 -7.72 5.80
C TYR A 73 11.65 -8.51 5.22
N ARG A 74 12.85 -7.92 5.14
CA ARG A 74 14.04 -8.56 4.55
C ARG A 74 14.38 -9.92 5.19
N ASN A 75 14.09 -10.08 6.49
CA ASN A 75 14.34 -11.31 7.24
C ASN A 75 13.07 -12.14 7.49
N ASP A 76 11.93 -11.77 6.88
CA ASP A 76 10.63 -12.40 7.06
C ASP A 76 10.01 -12.74 5.68
N PRO A 77 10.35 -13.90 5.11
CA PRO A 77 9.98 -14.27 3.74
C PRO A 77 8.46 -14.43 3.55
N GLU A 78 7.71 -14.77 4.61
CA GLU A 78 6.24 -14.87 4.53
C GLU A 78 5.60 -13.49 4.38
N LYS A 79 6.08 -12.49 5.12
CA LYS A 79 5.62 -11.10 4.95
C LYS A 79 6.06 -10.51 3.63
N TRP A 80 7.26 -10.83 3.17
CA TRP A 80 7.72 -10.41 1.84
C TRP A 80 6.78 -10.90 0.74
N LYS A 81 6.36 -12.17 0.78
CA LYS A 81 5.39 -12.72 -0.16
C LYS A 81 4.06 -11.95 -0.18
N SER A 82 3.55 -11.58 1.00
CA SER A 82 2.32 -10.77 1.07
C SER A 82 2.46 -9.38 0.43
N VAL A 83 3.66 -8.78 0.49
CA VAL A 83 3.95 -7.51 -0.18
C VAL A 83 4.04 -7.70 -1.68
N GLU A 84 4.74 -8.74 -2.13
CA GLU A 84 4.86 -9.11 -3.55
C GLU A 84 3.47 -9.37 -4.18
N ASP A 85 2.61 -10.14 -3.51
CA ASP A 85 1.23 -10.38 -3.93
C ASP A 85 0.44 -9.05 -4.07
N GLY A 86 0.66 -8.12 -3.14
CA GLY A 86 0.06 -6.78 -3.18
C GLY A 86 0.54 -5.93 -4.37
N ILE A 87 1.84 -5.98 -4.66
CA ILE A 87 2.46 -5.34 -5.83
C ILE A 87 1.85 -5.90 -7.11
N GLN A 88 1.87 -7.23 -7.29
CA GLN A 88 1.32 -7.89 -8.48
C GLN A 88 -0.15 -7.56 -8.70
N LYS A 89 -0.96 -7.60 -7.63
CA LYS A 89 -2.37 -7.21 -7.71
C LYS A 89 -2.55 -5.77 -8.19
N SER A 90 -1.74 -4.85 -7.67
CA SER A 90 -1.83 -3.43 -8.07
C SER A 90 -1.40 -3.19 -9.52
N MET A 91 -0.46 -3.99 -10.06
CA MET A 91 -0.09 -3.95 -11.48
C MET A 91 -1.22 -4.47 -12.37
N ASN A 92 -1.83 -5.60 -11.99
CA ASN A 92 -2.90 -6.24 -12.77
C ASN A 92 -4.24 -5.49 -12.72
N THR A 93 -4.42 -4.56 -11.76
CA THR A 93 -5.64 -3.75 -11.68
C THR A 93 -5.74 -2.73 -12.84
N ASN A 94 -4.63 -2.40 -13.52
CA ASN A 94 -4.67 -1.57 -14.72
C ASN A 94 -5.25 -2.30 -15.95
N ASP A 95 -5.16 -3.63 -16.02
CA ASP A 95 -5.70 -4.41 -17.16
C ASP A 95 -7.24 -4.49 -17.14
N THR A 96 -7.85 -4.42 -15.96
CA THR A 96 -9.32 -4.51 -15.83
C THR A 96 -10.06 -3.20 -16.15
N LEU A 97 -9.36 -2.06 -16.18
CA LEU A 97 -9.93 -0.78 -16.62
C LEU A 97 -9.82 -0.55 -18.13
N GLN A 98 -8.89 -1.24 -18.81
CA GLN A 98 -8.73 -1.16 -20.27
C GLN A 98 -9.72 -2.05 -21.04
N ASN A 99 -10.29 -3.09 -20.41
CA ASN A 99 -11.19 -4.08 -21.04
C ASN A 99 -12.70 -3.82 -20.83
N LYS A 100 -13.06 -2.64 -20.32
CA LYS A 100 -14.46 -2.16 -20.21
C LYS A 100 -14.76 -1.06 -21.24
N LYS A 101 -14.42 -1.29 -22.49
CA LYS A 101 -14.80 -0.41 -23.60
C LYS A 101 -15.60 -1.15 -24.66
#